data_AF-M2AGI2-F1
#
_entry.id   AF-M2AGI2-F1
#
_cell.length_a   1.000
_cell.length_b   1.000
_cell.length_c   1.000
_cell.angle_alpha   90.00
_cell.angle_beta   90.00
_cell.angle_gamma   90.00
#
_symmetry.space_group_name_H-M   'P 1'
#
loop_
_entity.id
_entity.type
_entity.pdbx_description
1 polymer ?
#
loop_
_entity_poly.entity_id
_entity_poly.type
_entity_poly.pdbx_seq_one_letter_code
_entity_poly.pdbx_strand_id
1 'polypeptide(L)' 'MSVGRLRQFPYSGEVVPEFGREDLREVLPGNYRIIYRVAELRVDVLAVFHSARIFDERDLGSGE' A
#
# COMPACT_ATOMS: atom_id res chain seq x y z
N MET A 1 -11.39 0.19 5.90
CA MET A 1 -11.01 1.45 5.20
C MET A 1 -11.35 1.30 3.72
N SER A 2 -11.78 2.34 3.02
CA SER A 2 -12.04 2.29 1.57
C SER A 2 -10.89 2.94 0.81
N VAL A 3 -10.41 2.30 -0.27
CA VAL A 3 -9.29 2.80 -1.10
C VAL A 3 -9.57 4.20 -1.67
N GLY A 4 -10.84 4.54 -1.91
CA GLY A 4 -11.22 5.86 -2.40
C GLY A 4 -10.82 7.02 -1.46
N ARG A 5 -10.62 6.76 -0.17
CA ARG A 5 -10.17 7.77 0.81
C ARG A 5 -8.74 8.24 0.54
N LEU A 6 -7.89 7.40 -0.09
CA LEU A 6 -6.48 7.72 -0.35
C LEU A 6 -6.32 8.93 -1.29
N ARG A 7 -7.34 9.30 -2.08
CA ARG A 7 -7.32 10.51 -2.93
C ARG A 7 -7.27 11.79 -2.12
N GLN A 8 -7.89 11.82 -0.93
CA GLN A 8 -7.94 12.98 -0.05
C GLN A 8 -6.93 12.89 1.10
N PHE A 9 -6.65 11.66 1.55
CA PHE A 9 -5.76 11.40 2.69
C PHE A 9 -4.75 10.29 2.34
N PRO A 10 -3.76 10.58 1.48
CA PRO A 10 -2.81 9.57 1.02
C PRO A 10 -1.96 8.98 2.15
N TYR A 11 -1.69 9.75 3.21
CA TYR A 11 -0.93 9.29 4.38
C TYR A 11 -1.80 8.60 5.46
N SER A 12 -3.05 8.23 5.15
CA SER A 12 -3.94 7.58 6.14
C SER A 12 -3.72 6.08 6.33
N GLY A 13 -2.91 5.44 5.49
CA GLY A 13 -2.42 4.09 5.71
C GLY A 13 -1.25 4.04 6.69
N GLU A 14 -0.97 2.85 7.23
CA GLU A 14 0.17 2.61 8.10
C GLU A 14 1.46 2.55 7.28
N VAL A 15 2.61 2.86 7.88
CA VAL A 15 3.91 2.61 7.25
C VAL A 15 4.09 1.11 7.11
N VAL A 16 4.56 0.63 5.94
CA VAL A 16 4.83 -0.80 5.74
C VAL A 16 5.97 -1.22 6.68
N PRO A 17 5.70 -2.06 7.71
CA PRO A 17 6.66 -2.34 8.77
C PRO A 17 7.92 -3.05 8.28
N GLU A 18 7.84 -3.82 7.19
CA GLU A 18 8.96 -4.51 6.56
C GLU A 18 10.00 -3.55 5.97
N PHE A 19 9.62 -2.32 5.62
CA PHE A 19 10.51 -1.35 4.98
C PHE A 19 10.77 -0.10 5.83
N GLY A 20 9.85 0.27 6.73
CA GLY A 20 10.01 1.45 7.60
C GLY A 20 10.07 2.80 6.86
N ARG A 21 9.61 2.84 5.60
CA ARG A 21 9.66 4.02 4.74
C ARG A 21 8.35 4.80 4.79
N GLU A 22 8.40 6.11 5.05
CA GLU A 22 7.19 6.93 5.23
C GLU A 22 6.35 7.11 3.95
N ASP A 23 7.00 7.00 2.78
CA ASP A 23 6.35 7.07 1.47
C ASP A 23 5.64 5.76 1.10
N LEU A 24 5.98 4.65 1.76
CA LEU A 24 5.44 3.32 1.49
C LEU A 24 4.43 2.94 2.58
N ARG A 25 3.18 2.76 2.17
CA ARG A 25 2.07 2.59 3.09
C ARG A 25 1.20 1.41 2.75
N GLU A 26 0.49 0.93 3.77
CA GLU A 26 -0.46 -0.15 3.65
C GLU A 26 -1.84 0.19 4.19
N VAL A 27 -2.84 -0.42 3.58
CA VAL A 27 -4.20 -0.51 4.11
C VAL A 27 -4.70 -1.95 4.05
N LEU A 28 -5.51 -2.32 5.04
CA LEU A 28 -6.10 -3.66 5.19
C LEU A 28 -7.63 -3.63 5.03
N PRO A 29 -8.17 -3.36 3.82
CA PRO A 29 -9.60 -3.42 3.59
C PRO A 29 -10.10 -4.88 3.56
N GLY A 30 -10.75 -5.31 4.63
CA GLY A 30 -11.24 -6.69 4.75
C GLY A 30 -10.08 -7.68 4.82
N ASN A 31 -10.09 -8.71 3.96
CA ASN A 31 -9.04 -9.74 3.91
C ASN A 31 -7.97 -9.47 2.85
N TYR A 32 -7.77 -8.21 2.45
CA TYR A 32 -6.74 -7.82 1.50
C TYR A 32 -5.75 -6.87 2.16
N ARG A 33 -4.48 -6.99 1.77
CA ARG A 33 -3.43 -6.02 2.04
C ARG A 33 -3.11 -5.31 0.74
N ILE A 34 -3.19 -3.99 0.77
CA ILE A 34 -2.87 -3.13 -0.37
C ILE A 34 -1.66 -2.30 0.04
N ILE A 35 -0.58 -2.45 -0.70
CA ILE A 35 0.63 -1.65 -0.54
C ILE A 35 0.66 -0.60 -1.63
N TYR A 36 0.87 0.64 -1.23
CA TYR A 36 0.91 1.77 -2.13
C TYR A 36 2.02 2.75 -1.73
N ARG A 37 2.44 3.57 -2.69
CA ARG A 37 3.40 4.64 -2.49
C ARG A 37 2.71 5.99 -2.61
N VAL A 38 3.06 6.92 -1.73
CA VAL A 38 2.67 8.32 -1.84
C VAL A 38 3.75 9.06 -2.60
N ALA A 39 3.43 9.52 -3.81
CA ALA A 39 4.25 10.44 -4.59
C ALA A 39 3.66 11.85 -4.52
N GLU A 40 4.39 12.86 -5.01
CA GLU A 40 4.00 14.28 -4.87
C GLU A 40 2.59 14.59 -5.39
N LEU A 41 2.17 13.98 -6.49
CA LEU A 41 0.90 14.28 -7.16
C LEU A 41 -0.02 13.06 -7.32
N ARG A 42 0.38 11.89 -6.82
CA ARG A 42 -0.35 10.64 -7.05
C ARG A 42 -0.09 9.58 -5.97
N VAL A 43 -0.95 8.57 -5.99
CA VAL A 43 -0.81 7.35 -5.19
C VAL A 43 -0.60 6.19 -6.16
N ASP A 44 0.54 5.51 -6.05
CA ASP A 44 0.88 4.36 -6.88
C ASP A 44 0.58 3.08 -6.11
N VAL A 45 -0.37 2.27 -6.57
CA VAL A 45 -0.65 0.95 -5.97
C VAL A 45 0.40 -0.04 -6.47
N LEU A 46 1.22 -0.56 -5.56
CA LEU A 46 2.34 -1.44 -5.91
C LEU A 46 1.97 -2.92 -5.84
N ALA A 47 1.10 -3.28 -4.90
CA ALA A 47 0.64 -4.66 -4.72
C ALA A 47 -0.75 -4.73 -4.08
N VAL A 48 -1.53 -5.72 -4.48
CA VAL A 48 -2.81 -6.10 -3.88
C VAL A 48 -2.83 -7.60 -3.73
N PHE A 49 -2.98 -8.10 -2.51
CA PHE A 49 -3.02 -9.53 -2.26
C PHE A 49 -3.89 -9.86 -1.04
N HIS A 50 -4.38 -11.10 -0.99
CA HIS A 50 -5.17 -11.58 0.13
C HIS A 50 -4.28 -11.76 1.36
N SER A 51 -4.68 -11.22 2.53
CA SER A 51 -3.87 -11.18 3.75
C SER A 51 -3.50 -12.56 4.31
N ALA A 52 -4.20 -13.62 3.88
CA ALA A 52 -3.84 -15.00 4.20
C ALA A 52 -2.64 -15.54 3.38
N ARG A 53 -2.16 -14.80 2.37
CA ARG A 53 -0.95 -15.13 1.62
C ARG A 53 0.24 -14.41 2.26
N ILE A 54 1.36 -15.12 2.36
CA ILE A 54 2.63 -14.50 2.76
C ILE A 54 2.99 -13.48 1.69
N PHE A 55 3.18 -12.24 2.11
CA PHE A 55 3.72 -11.17 1.28
C PHE A 55 5.24 -11.32 1.18
N ASP A 56 5.76 -11.28 -0.03
CA ASP A 56 7.20 -11.26 -0.29
C ASP A 56 7.55 -9.97 -1.05
N GLU A 57 8.74 -9.41 -0.81
CA GLU A 57 9.24 -8.22 -1.51
C GLU A 57 9.18 -8.37 -3.05
N ARG A 58 9.30 -9.61 -3.55
CA ARG A 58 9.21 -9.95 -4.97
C ARG A 58 7.83 -9.72 -5.58
N ASP A 59 6.79 -9.58 -4.76
CA ASP A 59 5.43 -9.30 -5.20
C ASP A 59 5.18 -7.80 -5.45
N LEU A 60 6.13 -6.91 -5.09
CA LEU A 60 6.05 -5.51 -5.48
C LEU A 60 6.27 -5.39 -6.98
N GLY A 61 5.23 -4.97 -7.71
CA GLY A 61 5.38 -4.58 -9.09
C GLY A 61 6.39 -3.44 -9.20
N SER A 62 7.40 -3.62 -10.05
CA SER A 62 8.29 -2.54 -10.50
C SER A 62 7.42 -1.50 -11.20
N GLY A 63 6.96 -0.52 -10.44
CA GLY A 63 6.11 0.56 -10.91
C GLY A 63 6.86 1.38 -11.95
N GLU A 64 6.61 1.07 -13.21
CA GLU A 64 6.87 1.93 -14.37
C GLU A 64 5.58 2.69 -14.73
#